data_AF-A0A316RJF2-F1
#
_entry.id   AF-A0A316RJF2-F1
#
_cell.length_a   1.000
_cell.length_b   1.000
_cell.length_c   1.000
_cell.angle_alpha   90.00
_cell.angle_beta   90.00
_cell.angle_gamma   90.00
#
_symmetry.space_group_name_H-M   'P 1'
#
loop_
_entity.id
_entity.type
_entity.pdbx_description
1 polymer ?
#
loop_
_entity_poly.entity_id
_entity_poly.type
_entity_poly.pdbx_seq_one_letter_code
_entity_poly.pdbx_strand_id
1 'polypeptide(L)'
;GETITFVKNDLSQSSINLNVTTRPLSDAEIEMLFADLPVTADAYFDADNHNILGFEGKIDDTRMVVSKQGVNLLDTIIDGNTITSSVDGVDINAGYFVTKSNSQGVKTVIYYATFDMGENTIYVEYSGVENESETVKNNLADTILKLIENGAFDLSQIQE
;
A
#
# COMPACT_ATOMS: atom_id res chain seq x y z
N GLY A 1 -13.16 19.92 -3.87
CA GLY A 1 -12.93 18.56 -3.36
C GLY A 1 -11.45 18.44 -3.20
N GLU A 2 -11.01 17.87 -2.10
CA GLU A 2 -9.60 17.51 -1.92
C GLU A 2 -9.27 16.46 -2.99
N THR A 3 -8.18 16.66 -3.72
CA THR A 3 -7.81 15.84 -4.88
C THR A 3 -6.41 15.31 -4.67
N ILE A 4 -6.25 13.98 -4.69
CA ILE A 4 -4.94 13.33 -4.63
C ILE A 4 -4.16 13.67 -5.90
N THR A 5 -2.94 14.18 -5.75
CA THR A 5 -2.08 14.55 -6.87
C THR A 5 -1.08 13.45 -7.16
N PHE A 6 -1.17 12.84 -8.34
CA PHE A 6 -0.27 11.77 -8.78
C PHE A 6 0.83 12.31 -9.70
N VAL A 7 2.08 12.05 -9.34
CA VAL A 7 3.26 12.45 -10.13
C VAL A 7 3.86 11.25 -10.85
N LYS A 8 4.30 11.43 -12.09
CA LYS A 8 5.00 10.38 -12.82
C LYS A 8 6.40 10.16 -12.24
N ASN A 9 6.73 8.92 -11.92
CA ASN A 9 8.03 8.50 -11.38
C ASN A 9 8.60 7.29 -12.15
N ASP A 10 9.86 6.95 -11.86
CA ASP A 10 10.52 5.74 -12.36
C ASP A 10 10.63 4.71 -11.22
N LEU A 11 10.61 3.43 -11.58
CA LEU A 11 10.79 2.34 -10.62
C LEU A 11 12.18 1.73 -10.71
N SER A 12 12.73 1.46 -9.53
CA SER A 12 13.90 0.58 -9.40
C SER A 12 13.60 -0.53 -8.39
N GLN A 13 14.08 -1.72 -8.73
CA GLN A 13 13.97 -2.89 -7.86
C GLN A 13 15.04 -2.81 -6.78
N SER A 14 14.67 -3.22 -5.57
CA SER A 14 15.59 -3.38 -4.47
C SER A 14 15.51 -4.79 -3.91
N SER A 15 16.56 -5.20 -3.21
CA SER A 15 16.51 -6.43 -2.43
C SER A 15 16.23 -6.06 -0.99
N ILE A 16 15.13 -6.55 -0.45
CA ILE A 16 14.92 -6.60 0.99
C ILE A 16 15.61 -7.85 1.54
N ASN A 17 16.37 -7.68 2.62
CA ASN A 17 16.86 -8.78 3.44
C ASN A 17 16.36 -8.57 4.87
N LEU A 18 15.19 -9.14 5.18
CA LEU A 18 14.61 -9.12 6.51
C LEU A 18 14.55 -10.55 7.05
N ASN A 19 14.87 -10.71 8.33
CA ASN A 19 14.70 -11.95 9.06
C ASN A 19 13.29 -11.97 9.66
N VAL A 20 12.33 -12.57 8.94
CA VAL A 20 10.91 -12.53 9.30
C VAL A 20 10.25 -13.91 9.25
N THR A 21 9.23 -14.07 10.06
CA THR A 21 8.22 -15.12 9.92
C THR A 21 6.91 -14.50 9.46
N THR A 22 6.05 -15.32 8.84
CA THR A 22 4.79 -14.84 8.26
C THR A 22 3.65 -15.80 8.56
N ARG A 23 2.46 -15.26 8.79
CA ARG A 23 1.20 -16.03 8.79
C ARG A 23 0.04 -15.18 8.25
N PRO A 24 -1.02 -15.80 7.71
CA PRO A 24 -2.22 -15.07 7.36
C PRO A 24 -2.85 -14.43 8.60
N LEU A 25 -3.41 -13.23 8.42
CA LEU A 25 -4.34 -12.68 9.40
C LEU A 25 -5.59 -13.56 9.47
N SER A 26 -6.09 -13.77 10.68
CA SER A 26 -7.36 -14.45 10.91
C SER A 26 -8.55 -13.55 10.56
N ASP A 27 -9.73 -14.15 10.34
CA ASP A 27 -10.96 -13.39 10.07
C ASP A 27 -11.26 -12.35 11.16
N ALA A 28 -11.00 -12.68 12.43
CA ALA A 28 -11.20 -11.77 13.56
C ALA A 28 -10.21 -10.59 13.56
N GLU A 29 -8.96 -10.83 13.13
CA GLU A 29 -7.96 -9.77 12.98
C GLU A 29 -8.28 -8.87 11.79
N ILE A 30 -8.78 -9.44 10.70
CA ILE A 30 -9.27 -8.68 9.54
C ILE A 30 -10.47 -7.81 9.94
N GLU A 31 -11.48 -8.38 10.59
CA GLU A 31 -12.67 -7.64 11.06
C GLU A 31 -12.27 -6.50 12.01
N MET A 32 -11.32 -6.75 12.92
CA MET A 32 -10.81 -5.74 13.84
C MET A 32 -10.07 -4.61 13.14
N LEU A 33 -9.23 -4.92 12.14
CA LEU A 33 -8.39 -3.93 11.45
C LEU A 33 -9.12 -3.17 10.34
N PHE A 34 -10.10 -3.82 9.69
CA PHE A 34 -10.67 -3.38 8.42
C PHE A 34 -12.19 -3.33 8.39
N ALA A 35 -12.86 -3.65 9.51
CA ALA A 35 -14.30 -3.80 9.58
C ALA A 35 -14.83 -4.72 8.45
N ASP A 36 -15.68 -4.19 7.57
CA ASP A 36 -16.32 -4.94 6.48
C ASP A 36 -15.53 -4.91 5.15
N LEU A 37 -14.31 -4.33 5.11
CA LEU A 37 -13.54 -4.28 3.87
C LEU A 37 -13.06 -5.68 3.45
N PRO A 38 -13.12 -6.01 2.15
CA PRO A 38 -12.73 -7.33 1.64
C PRO A 38 -11.21 -7.46 1.58
N VAL A 39 -10.59 -7.80 2.72
CA VAL A 39 -9.14 -7.88 2.87
C VAL A 39 -8.64 -9.30 2.99
N THR A 40 -7.53 -9.58 2.32
CA THR A 40 -6.68 -10.75 2.58
C THR A 40 -5.26 -10.25 2.84
N ALA A 41 -4.63 -10.65 3.93
CA ALA A 41 -3.27 -10.20 4.25
C ALA A 41 -2.49 -11.24 5.05
N ASP A 42 -1.18 -11.22 4.86
CA ASP A 42 -0.18 -11.95 5.64
C ASP A 42 0.56 -10.96 6.55
N ALA A 43 0.58 -11.26 7.85
CA ALA A 43 1.32 -10.49 8.84
C ALA A 43 2.79 -10.92 8.87
N TYR A 44 3.68 -9.95 9.05
CA TYR A 44 5.12 -10.12 9.17
C TYR A 44 5.54 -9.89 10.61
N PHE A 45 6.28 -10.84 11.15
CA PHE A 45 6.85 -10.77 12.49
C PHE A 45 8.37 -10.81 12.39
N ASP A 46 9.03 -10.06 13.26
CA ASP A 46 10.47 -10.18 13.47
C ASP A 46 10.78 -11.61 13.95
N ALA A 47 11.64 -12.34 13.24
CA ALA A 47 11.88 -13.75 13.54
C ALA A 47 12.63 -13.99 14.88
N ASP A 48 13.29 -12.97 15.43
CA ASP A 48 14.06 -13.08 16.66
C ASP A 48 13.22 -12.78 17.91
N ASN A 49 12.32 -11.79 17.82
CA ASN A 49 11.51 -11.35 18.97
C ASN A 49 9.99 -11.52 18.79
N HIS A 50 9.54 -12.00 17.62
CA HIS A 50 8.14 -12.30 17.29
C HIS A 50 7.20 -11.08 17.37
N ASN A 51 7.74 -9.86 17.39
CA ASN A 51 6.92 -8.64 17.34
C ASN A 51 6.44 -8.40 15.91
N ILE A 52 5.19 -7.93 15.79
CA ILE A 52 4.66 -7.51 14.50
C ILE A 52 5.45 -6.31 13.94
N LEU A 53 5.83 -6.44 12.68
CA LEU A 53 6.46 -5.43 11.84
C LEU A 53 5.44 -4.72 10.94
N GLY A 54 4.42 -5.46 10.51
CA GLY A 54 3.38 -4.99 9.60
C GLY A 54 2.65 -6.16 8.94
N PHE A 55 1.94 -5.87 7.86
CA PHE A 55 1.31 -6.88 6.99
C PHE A 55 1.33 -6.42 5.53
N GLU A 56 1.27 -7.39 4.63
CA GLU A 56 1.05 -7.19 3.20
C GLU A 56 -0.21 -7.93 2.78
N GLY A 57 -1.02 -7.31 1.93
CA GLY A 57 -2.26 -7.89 1.51
C GLY A 57 -2.89 -7.18 0.34
N LYS A 58 -4.19 -7.41 0.18
CA LYS A 58 -5.03 -6.76 -0.82
C LYS A 58 -6.36 -6.33 -0.24
N ILE A 59 -6.85 -5.20 -0.73
CA ILE A 59 -8.25 -4.76 -0.61
C ILE A 59 -8.81 -4.83 -2.02
N ASP A 60 -9.74 -5.76 -2.26
CA ASP A 60 -10.12 -6.16 -3.62
C ASP A 60 -8.86 -6.53 -4.44
N ASP A 61 -8.59 -5.82 -5.54
CA ASP A 61 -7.41 -5.99 -6.38
C ASP A 61 -6.28 -4.99 -6.06
N THR A 62 -6.48 -4.06 -5.12
CA THR A 62 -5.46 -3.09 -4.70
C THR A 62 -4.51 -3.75 -3.72
N ARG A 63 -3.21 -3.81 -4.04
CA ARG A 63 -2.20 -4.28 -3.09
C ARG A 63 -1.99 -3.22 -2.02
N MET A 64 -1.79 -3.66 -0.79
CA MET A 64 -1.56 -2.82 0.37
C MET A 64 -0.42 -3.41 1.21
N VAL A 65 0.43 -2.52 1.72
CA VAL A 65 1.43 -2.84 2.73
C VAL A 65 1.27 -1.84 3.86
N VAL A 66 1.13 -2.33 5.08
CA VAL A 66 1.07 -1.51 6.30
C VAL A 66 2.22 -1.94 7.18
N SER A 67 3.09 -1.00 7.55
CA SER A 67 4.22 -1.27 8.43
C SER A 67 4.23 -0.28 9.59
N LYS A 68 4.86 -0.68 10.70
CA LYS A 68 5.24 0.30 11.73
C LYS A 68 6.18 1.35 11.13
N GLN A 69 6.06 2.60 11.56
CA GLN A 69 6.95 3.65 11.08
C GLN A 69 8.42 3.28 11.26
N GLY A 70 9.22 3.54 10.21
CA GLY A 70 10.64 3.18 10.16
C GLY A 70 10.93 1.74 9.73
N VAL A 71 9.92 0.88 9.61
CA VAL A 71 10.05 -0.46 9.04
C VAL A 71 9.72 -0.43 7.55
N ASN A 72 10.66 -0.83 6.69
CA ASN A 72 10.42 -0.98 5.26
C ASN A 72 10.12 -2.44 4.90
N LEU A 73 8.89 -2.71 4.46
CA LEU A 73 8.48 -4.02 3.92
C LEU A 73 8.41 -4.05 2.38
N LEU A 74 8.70 -2.93 1.70
CA LEU A 74 8.62 -2.81 0.24
C LEU A 74 9.95 -3.17 -0.44
N ASP A 75 9.91 -4.17 -1.32
CA ASP A 75 11.04 -4.56 -2.19
C ASP A 75 11.30 -3.56 -3.33
N THR A 76 10.51 -2.50 -3.42
CA THR A 76 10.57 -1.52 -4.49
C THR A 76 11.04 -0.18 -3.97
N ILE A 77 12.01 0.42 -4.67
CA ILE A 77 12.43 1.80 -4.44
C ILE A 77 11.75 2.67 -5.50
N ILE A 78 10.97 3.63 -5.00
CA ILE A 78 10.40 4.71 -5.80
C ILE A 78 11.47 5.78 -5.98
N ASP A 79 11.93 5.98 -7.21
CA ASP A 79 12.89 7.02 -7.56
C ASP A 79 12.17 8.15 -8.30
N GLY A 80 12.11 9.33 -7.69
CA GLY A 80 11.55 10.52 -8.31
C GLY A 80 10.96 11.55 -7.36
N ASN A 81 10.13 12.43 -7.91
CA ASN A 81 9.58 13.56 -7.18
C ASN A 81 8.31 13.14 -6.42
N THR A 82 8.20 13.61 -5.18
CA THR A 82 6.96 13.54 -4.40
C THR A 82 6.25 14.89 -4.46
N ILE A 83 4.96 14.86 -4.75
CA ILE A 83 4.06 15.98 -4.44
C ILE A 83 3.12 15.48 -3.36
N THR A 84 3.08 16.22 -2.25
CA THR A 84 2.15 15.95 -1.16
C THR A 84 0.83 16.65 -1.44
N SER A 85 -0.24 15.86 -1.46
CA SER A 85 -1.62 16.34 -1.37
C SER A 85 -2.19 16.00 0.01
N SER A 86 -3.26 16.65 0.43
CA SER A 86 -3.93 16.35 1.71
C SER A 86 -5.38 15.95 1.45
N VAL A 87 -5.83 14.90 2.14
CA VAL A 87 -7.22 14.41 2.12
C VAL A 87 -7.64 14.11 3.56
N ASP A 88 -8.72 14.75 4.02
CA ASP A 88 -9.24 14.69 5.40
C ASP A 88 -8.15 14.93 6.47
N GLY A 89 -7.18 15.79 6.15
CA GLY A 89 -6.05 16.12 7.01
C GLY A 89 -4.91 15.10 7.01
N VAL A 90 -4.97 14.06 6.18
CA VAL A 90 -3.90 13.08 5.96
C VAL A 90 -3.04 13.54 4.78
N ASP A 91 -1.74 13.68 5.01
CA ASP A 91 -0.77 13.97 3.96
C ASP A 91 -0.47 12.72 3.14
N ILE A 92 -0.66 12.82 1.83
CA ILE A 92 -0.54 11.72 0.88
C ILE A 92 0.52 12.05 -0.16
N ASN A 93 1.52 11.19 -0.25
CA ASN A 93 2.52 11.21 -1.32
C ASN A 93 2.13 10.18 -2.38
N ALA A 94 1.70 10.64 -3.54
CA ALA A 94 1.18 9.75 -4.58
C ALA A 94 1.90 9.89 -5.91
N GLY A 95 1.97 8.79 -6.64
CA GLY A 95 2.65 8.75 -7.92
C GLY A 95 2.16 7.64 -8.82
N TYR A 96 2.72 7.60 -10.02
CA TYR A 96 2.47 6.53 -10.96
C TYR A 96 3.66 6.31 -11.88
N PHE A 97 3.76 5.13 -12.45
CA PHE A 97 4.74 4.81 -13.45
C PHE A 97 4.13 3.92 -14.53
N VAL A 98 4.77 3.90 -15.70
CA VAL A 98 4.32 3.15 -16.86
C VAL A 98 5.42 2.18 -17.26
N THR A 99 5.07 0.90 -17.36
CA THR A 99 6.02 -0.15 -17.75
C THR A 99 6.42 0.00 -19.22
N LYS A 100 7.52 -0.67 -19.61
CA LYS A 100 7.82 -0.88 -21.02
C LYS A 100 6.71 -1.76 -21.64
N SER A 101 6.40 -1.52 -22.91
CA SER A 101 5.47 -2.37 -23.65
C SER A 101 5.89 -3.85 -23.57
N ASN A 102 4.93 -4.73 -23.32
CA ASN A 102 5.14 -6.16 -23.46
C ASN A 102 5.28 -6.59 -24.94
N SER A 103 5.40 -7.89 -25.21
CA SER A 103 5.55 -8.43 -26.57
C SER A 103 4.35 -8.14 -27.51
N GLN A 104 3.20 -7.73 -26.96
CA GLN A 104 2.00 -7.35 -27.70
C GLN A 104 1.86 -5.83 -27.86
N GLY A 105 2.83 -5.04 -27.40
CA GLY A 105 2.77 -3.58 -27.43
C GLY A 105 2.02 -2.94 -26.26
N VAL A 106 1.41 -3.74 -25.38
CA VAL A 106 0.59 -3.26 -24.25
C VAL A 106 1.48 -2.81 -23.10
N LYS A 107 1.18 -1.63 -22.55
CA LYS A 107 1.83 -1.08 -21.37
C LYS A 107 0.91 -1.17 -20.16
N THR A 108 1.50 -1.32 -18.99
CA THR A 108 0.82 -1.27 -17.71
C THR A 108 1.09 0.08 -17.07
N VAL A 109 0.06 0.72 -16.54
CA VAL A 109 0.19 1.85 -15.62
C VAL A 109 -0.03 1.35 -14.20
N ILE A 110 0.82 1.80 -13.29
CA ILE A 110 0.75 1.44 -11.88
C ILE A 110 0.72 2.74 -11.10
N TYR A 111 -0.39 2.96 -10.40
CA TYR A 111 -0.57 4.06 -9.48
C TYR A 111 -0.26 3.57 -8.07
N TYR A 112 0.34 4.43 -7.25
CA TYR A 112 0.61 4.14 -5.85
C TYR A 112 0.43 5.38 -4.99
N ALA A 113 0.30 5.15 -3.68
CA ALA A 113 0.38 6.19 -2.67
C ALA A 113 1.04 5.68 -1.39
N THR A 114 1.74 6.58 -0.72
CA THR A 114 2.29 6.38 0.61
C THR A 114 1.80 7.48 1.54
N PHE A 115 1.30 7.12 2.72
CA PHE A 115 0.85 8.04 3.74
C PHE A 115 1.00 7.41 5.13
N ASP A 116 1.14 8.25 6.15
CA ASP A 116 1.19 7.81 7.54
C ASP A 116 -0.19 7.93 8.18
N MET A 117 -0.57 6.93 8.98
CA MET A 117 -1.79 6.94 9.76
C MET A 117 -1.54 6.35 11.15
N GLY A 118 -1.55 7.20 12.17
CA GLY A 118 -1.14 6.84 13.52
C GLY A 118 0.36 6.49 13.58
N GLU A 119 0.68 5.31 14.11
CA GLU A 119 2.06 4.80 14.23
C GLU A 119 2.50 3.95 13.03
N ASN A 120 1.69 3.93 11.96
CA ASN A 120 1.93 3.10 10.79
C ASN A 120 2.16 3.93 9.53
N THR A 121 2.98 3.39 8.64
CA THR A 121 3.13 3.83 7.26
C THR A 121 2.36 2.88 6.36
N ILE A 122 1.56 3.44 5.46
CA ILE A 122 0.70 2.70 4.54
C ILE A 122 1.18 2.95 3.12
N TYR A 123 1.36 1.88 2.37
CA TYR A 123 1.57 1.89 0.94
C TYR A 123 0.43 1.14 0.25
N VAL A 124 -0.09 1.71 -0.82
CA VAL A 124 -1.06 1.04 -1.69
C VAL A 124 -0.66 1.17 -3.14
N GLU A 125 -0.89 0.13 -3.93
CA GLU A 125 -0.71 0.17 -5.37
C GLU A 125 -1.82 -0.57 -6.12
N TYR A 126 -2.21 0.01 -7.25
CA TYR A 126 -3.17 -0.59 -8.16
C TYR A 126 -2.68 -0.41 -9.60
N SER A 127 -2.87 -1.46 -10.40
CA SER A 127 -2.32 -1.53 -11.75
C SER A 127 -3.35 -1.95 -12.77
N GLY A 128 -3.17 -1.47 -13.99
CA GLY A 128 -4.00 -1.83 -15.13
C GLY A 128 -3.33 -1.46 -16.44
N VAL A 129 -4.04 -1.64 -17.55
CA VAL A 129 -3.54 -1.24 -18.87
C VAL A 129 -3.46 0.28 -18.99
N GLU A 130 -2.43 0.82 -19.65
CA GLU A 130 -2.17 2.28 -19.72
C GLU A 130 -3.35 3.06 -20.34
N ASN A 131 -4.11 2.47 -21.27
CA ASN A 131 -5.28 3.13 -21.88
C ASN A 131 -6.48 3.23 -20.93
N GLU A 132 -6.47 2.54 -19.79
CA GLU A 132 -7.47 2.62 -18.72
C GLU A 132 -6.96 3.42 -17.51
N SER A 133 -5.89 4.20 -17.69
CA SER A 133 -5.19 4.95 -16.63
C SER A 133 -6.12 5.76 -15.72
N GLU A 134 -7.18 6.36 -16.25
CA GLU A 134 -8.12 7.13 -15.45
C GLU A 134 -8.93 6.24 -14.50
N THR A 135 -9.38 5.08 -14.97
CA THR A 135 -10.07 4.08 -14.14
C THR A 135 -9.13 3.54 -13.06
N VAL A 136 -7.87 3.21 -13.43
CA VAL A 136 -6.86 2.72 -12.47
C VAL A 136 -6.61 3.76 -11.37
N LYS A 137 -6.43 5.02 -11.76
CA LYS A 137 -6.24 6.14 -10.82
C LYS A 137 -7.42 6.29 -9.86
N ASN A 138 -8.64 6.27 -10.38
CA ASN A 138 -9.85 6.48 -9.58
C ASN A 138 -10.08 5.30 -8.61
N ASN A 139 -9.86 4.06 -9.06
CA ASN A 139 -9.96 2.89 -8.18
C ASN A 139 -8.97 2.98 -7.00
N LEU A 140 -7.72 3.41 -7.26
CA LEU A 140 -6.76 3.60 -6.18
C LEU A 140 -7.18 4.73 -5.24
N ALA A 141 -7.65 5.85 -5.78
CA ALA A 141 -8.13 6.98 -4.97
C ALA A 141 -9.29 6.55 -4.05
N ASP A 142 -10.25 5.77 -4.57
CA ASP A 142 -11.35 5.22 -3.78
C ASP A 142 -10.85 4.30 -2.65
N THR A 143 -9.85 3.45 -2.92
CA THR A 143 -9.23 2.62 -1.87
C THR A 143 -8.54 3.45 -0.80
N ILE A 144 -7.83 4.52 -1.19
CA ILE A 144 -7.18 5.44 -0.22
C ILE A 144 -8.24 6.11 0.67
N LEU A 145 -9.35 6.57 0.10
CA LEU A 145 -10.45 7.15 0.87
C LEU A 145 -11.04 6.15 1.87
N LYS A 146 -11.32 4.92 1.45
CA LYS A 146 -11.80 3.85 2.36
C LYS A 146 -10.82 3.59 3.50
N LEU A 147 -9.52 3.62 3.24
CA LEU A 147 -8.49 3.43 4.26
C LEU A 147 -8.43 4.59 5.26
N ILE A 148 -8.58 5.83 4.79
CA ILE A 148 -8.64 7.02 5.65
C ILE A 148 -9.91 6.97 6.52
N GLU A 149 -11.05 6.61 5.93
CA GLU A 149 -12.32 6.42 6.64
C GLU A 149 -12.27 5.29 7.68
N ASN A 150 -11.52 4.22 7.38
CA ASN A 150 -11.29 3.10 8.31
C ASN A 150 -10.50 3.53 9.56
N GLY A 151 -9.63 4.52 9.41
CA GLY A 151 -8.81 5.04 10.50
C GLY A 151 -7.59 4.18 10.82
N ALA A 152 -6.81 4.64 11.80
CA ALA A 152 -5.49 4.08 12.12
C ALA A 152 -5.57 2.62 12.59
N PHE A 153 -4.65 1.80 12.10
CA PHE A 153 -4.53 0.40 12.49
C PHE A 153 -3.88 0.26 13.88
N ASP A 154 -4.56 -0.44 14.79
CA ASP A 154 -3.96 -0.89 16.05
C ASP A 154 -3.35 -2.29 15.87
N LEU A 155 -2.04 -2.33 15.61
CA LEU A 155 -1.30 -3.58 15.45
C LEU A 155 -0.96 -4.25 16.78
N SER A 156 -1.23 -3.63 17.94
CA SER A 156 -0.84 -4.16 19.26
C SER A 156 -1.51 -5.49 19.62
N GLN A 157 -2.63 -5.80 18.96
CA GLN A 157 -3.42 -7.01 19.19
C GLN A 157 -2.99 -8.20 18.32
N ILE A 158 -2.09 -8.00 17.35
CA ILE A 158 -1.65 -9.04 16.42
C ILE A 158 -0.38 -9.72 16.96
N GLN A 159 -0.42 -11.04 17.12
CA GLN A 159 0.65 -11.86 17.70
C GLN A 159 0.92 -13.09 16.84
N GLU A 160 2.17 -13.54 16.72
CA GLU A 160 2.51 -14.70 15.87
C GLU A 160 1.75 -15.99 16.21
#